data_AF-A0A645FK06-F1
#
_entry.id   AF-A0A645FK06-F1
#
_cell.length_a   1.000
_cell.length_b   1.000
_cell.length_c   1.000
_cell.angle_alpha   90.00
_cell.angle_beta   90.00
_cell.angle_gamma   90.00
#
_symmetry.space_group_name_H-M   'P 1'
#
loop_
_entity.id
_entity.type
_entity.pdbx_description
1 polymer ?
#
loop_
_entity_poly.entity_id
_entity_poly.type
_entity_poly.pdbx_seq_one_letter_code
_entity_poly.pdbx_strand_id
1 'polypeptide(L)'
;MLALNAAIEAARAGEAGRGFAVVADEVRNLADQTKEASMDIETVISEIQKETQDTVDAMNKGLNDVDHSAEAIRKAYGDFDTIISMIQSVSEKIVAVSDSIYHLKNDMDRIIGSLDNVSQISASTSEGTQNILAGTEEQASALQQINESASKLSEMAESLQKTVGRFKL
;
A
#
# COMPACT_ATOMS: atom_id res chain seq x y z
N MET A 1 53.80 33.56 57.11
CA MET A 1 54.10 34.32 58.35
C MET A 1 55.45 33.97 58.99
N LEU A 2 56.03 32.78 58.77
CA LEU A 2 57.36 32.41 59.32
C LEU A 2 58.54 33.22 58.73
N ALA A 3 58.57 33.44 57.41
CA ALA A 3 59.65 34.17 56.73
C ALA A 3 59.72 35.66 57.14
N LEU A 4 58.58 36.30 57.37
CA LEU A 4 58.50 37.70 57.85
C LEU A 4 59.07 37.85 59.26
N ASN A 5 58.75 36.91 60.16
CA ASN A 5 59.30 36.90 61.52
C ASN A 5 60.82 36.64 61.53
N ALA A 6 61.32 35.81 60.61
CA ALA A 6 62.74 35.57 60.42
C ALA A 6 63.49 36.82 59.89
N ALA A 7 62.87 37.58 58.96
CA ALA A 7 63.43 38.83 58.46
C ALA A 7 63.48 39.93 59.54
N ILE A 8 62.44 40.00 60.40
CA ILE A 8 62.38 40.93 61.54
C ILE A 8 63.49 40.61 62.56
N GLU A 9 63.68 39.34 62.93
CA GLU A 9 64.69 38.96 63.91
C GLU A 9 66.12 39.04 63.36
N ALA A 10 66.30 38.83 62.05
CA ALA A 10 67.55 39.07 61.34
C ALA A 10 67.92 40.57 61.30
N ALA A 11 66.96 41.46 61.12
CA ALA A 11 67.17 42.91 61.22
C ALA A 11 67.54 43.35 62.65
N ARG A 12 66.99 42.66 63.66
CA ARG A 12 67.25 42.90 65.08
C ARG A 12 68.66 42.49 65.52
N ALA A 13 69.28 41.51 64.85
CA ALA A 13 70.64 41.03 65.10
C ALA A 13 71.76 41.86 64.41
N GLY A 14 71.42 42.92 63.66
CA GLY A 14 72.40 43.81 63.03
C GLY A 14 73.31 43.13 62.01
N GLU A 15 74.61 43.41 62.03
CA GLU A 15 75.56 42.86 61.04
C GLU A 15 75.68 41.32 61.08
N ALA A 16 75.48 40.70 62.25
CA ALA A 16 75.49 39.23 62.39
C ALA A 16 74.27 38.55 61.74
N GLY A 17 73.18 39.29 61.51
CA GLY A 17 71.93 38.79 60.93
C GLY A 17 71.80 38.93 59.41
N ARG A 18 72.75 39.59 58.72
CA ARG A 18 72.68 39.86 57.27
C ARG A 18 72.45 38.61 56.42
N GLY A 19 73.14 37.50 56.73
CA GLY A 19 72.96 36.23 56.02
C GLY A 19 71.56 35.63 56.23
N PHE A 20 71.01 35.74 57.44
CA PHE A 20 69.65 35.29 57.77
C PHE A 20 68.58 36.16 57.11
N ALA A 21 68.82 37.46 56.94
CA ALA A 21 67.91 38.37 56.25
C ALA A 21 67.75 38.00 54.76
N VAL A 22 68.86 37.69 54.07
CA VAL A 22 68.85 37.25 52.67
C VAL A 22 68.09 35.92 52.53
N VAL A 23 68.34 34.97 53.43
CA VAL A 23 67.62 33.68 53.42
C VAL A 23 66.13 33.87 53.72
N ALA A 24 65.75 34.76 54.63
CA ALA A 24 64.36 35.05 54.94
C ALA A 24 63.61 35.70 53.76
N ASP A 25 64.26 36.61 53.03
CA ASP A 25 63.71 37.20 51.80
C ASP A 25 63.57 36.17 50.67
N GLU A 26 64.54 35.27 50.49
CA GLU A 26 64.47 34.20 49.50
C GLU A 26 63.34 33.21 49.83
N VAL A 27 63.17 32.84 51.11
CA VAL A 27 62.06 31.99 51.56
C VAL A 27 60.70 32.68 51.36
N ARG A 28 60.62 34.01 51.54
CA ARG A 28 59.41 34.77 51.23
C ARG A 28 59.10 34.74 49.73
N ASN A 29 60.10 34.99 48.89
CA ASN A 29 59.96 34.94 47.43
C ASN A 29 59.51 33.55 46.95
N LEU A 30 60.11 32.48 47.47
CA LEU A 30 59.69 31.10 47.19
C LEU A 30 58.25 30.82 47.65
N ALA A 31 57.85 31.35 48.82
CA ALA A 31 56.50 31.18 49.33
C ALA A 31 55.46 31.93 48.48
N ASP A 32 55.79 33.12 47.98
CA ASP A 32 54.93 33.89 47.08
C ASP A 32 54.81 33.18 45.70
N GLN A 33 55.92 32.69 45.14
CA GLN A 33 55.91 31.87 43.91
C GLN A 33 55.11 30.56 44.09
N THR A 34 55.24 29.90 45.25
CA THR A 34 54.46 28.69 45.57
C THR A 34 52.97 29.00 45.68
N LYS A 35 52.61 30.17 46.22
CA LYS A 35 51.23 30.62 46.30
C LYS A 35 50.65 30.89 44.91
N GLU A 36 51.38 31.60 44.04
CA GLU A 36 50.96 31.84 42.65
C GLU A 36 50.78 30.53 41.89
N ALA A 37 51.76 29.62 41.96
CA ALA A 37 51.65 28.29 41.34
C ALA A 37 50.45 27.49 41.87
N SER A 38 50.13 27.62 43.17
CA SER A 38 48.95 26.97 43.76
C SER A 38 47.63 27.54 43.22
N MET A 39 47.56 28.85 42.99
CA MET A 39 46.39 29.51 42.39
C MET A 39 46.20 29.13 40.91
N ASP A 40 47.30 28.98 40.16
CA ASP A 40 47.26 28.48 38.79
C ASP A 40 46.76 27.03 38.75
N ILE A 41 47.25 26.18 39.66
CA ILE A 41 46.77 24.79 39.80
C ILE A 41 45.28 24.76 40.15
N GLU A 42 44.80 25.63 41.05
CA GLU A 42 43.39 25.73 41.41
C GLU A 42 42.53 26.10 40.18
N THR A 43 43.01 27.04 39.37
CA THR A 43 42.34 27.46 38.13
C THR A 43 42.24 26.30 37.13
N VAL A 44 43.35 25.60 36.89
CA VAL A 44 43.38 24.43 35.99
C VAL A 44 42.46 23.31 36.48
N ILE A 45 42.44 23.05 37.80
CA ILE A 45 41.53 22.04 38.38
C ILE A 45 40.06 22.44 38.16
N SER A 46 39.73 23.72 38.35
CA SER A 46 38.37 24.24 38.12
C SER A 46 37.94 24.08 36.66
N GLU A 47 38.84 24.37 35.72
CA GLU A 47 38.60 24.16 34.28
C GLU A 47 38.39 22.68 33.94
N ILE A 48 39.24 21.78 34.47
CA ILE A 48 39.10 20.33 34.28
C ILE A 48 37.76 19.83 34.85
N GLN A 49 37.35 20.31 36.02
CA GLN A 49 36.07 19.94 36.63
C GLN A 49 34.89 20.36 35.76
N LYS A 50 34.95 21.58 35.22
CA LYS A 50 33.92 22.10 34.30
C LYS A 50 33.85 21.27 33.02
N GLU A 51 34.98 21.01 32.37
CA GLU A 51 35.03 20.22 31.13
C GLU A 51 34.56 18.77 31.37
N THR A 52 34.87 18.21 32.54
CA THR A 52 34.36 16.89 32.95
C THR A 52 32.84 16.91 33.07
N GLN A 53 32.26 17.94 33.68
CA GLN A 53 30.81 18.07 33.80
C GLN A 53 30.14 18.24 32.43
N ASP A 54 30.69 19.10 31.56
CA ASP A 54 30.19 19.29 30.19
C ASP A 54 30.23 17.98 29.39
N THR A 55 31.29 17.17 29.58
CA THR A 55 31.41 15.83 28.97
C THR A 55 30.34 14.87 29.47
N VAL A 56 30.06 14.85 30.77
CA VAL A 56 28.98 14.02 31.37
C VAL A 56 27.62 14.42 30.80
N ASP A 57 27.34 15.72 30.69
CA ASP A 57 26.08 16.21 30.14
C ASP A 57 25.93 15.85 28.65
N ALA A 58 27.00 15.96 27.87
CA ALA A 58 27.03 15.51 26.48
C ALA A 58 26.79 13.99 26.35
N MET A 59 27.38 13.18 27.23
CA MET A 59 27.14 11.73 27.27
C MET A 59 25.69 11.41 27.62
N ASN A 60 25.10 12.09 28.61
CA ASN A 60 23.69 11.90 28.98
C ASN A 60 22.75 12.25 27.82
N LYS A 61 23.03 13.32 27.09
CA LYS A 61 22.29 13.66 25.87
C LYS A 61 22.45 12.58 24.80
N GLY A 62 23.68 12.10 24.58
CA GLY A 62 23.93 11.01 23.63
C GLY A 62 23.16 9.73 23.96
N LEU A 63 23.07 9.37 25.24
CA LEU A 63 22.26 8.22 25.68
C LEU A 63 20.78 8.42 25.39
N ASN A 64 20.26 9.64 25.59
CA ASN A 64 18.87 9.99 25.28
C ASN A 64 18.58 9.89 23.76
N ASP A 65 19.50 10.39 22.93
CA ASP A 65 19.38 10.32 21.47
C ASP A 65 19.41 8.85 20.96
N VAL A 66 20.21 7.99 21.59
CA VAL A 66 20.25 6.55 21.30
C VAL A 66 18.92 5.87 21.64
N ASP A 67 18.29 6.22 22.77
CA ASP A 67 17.00 5.65 23.17
C ASP A 67 15.88 6.03 22.18
N HIS A 68 15.81 7.31 21.79
CA HIS A 68 14.87 7.78 20.76
C HIS A 68 15.11 7.07 19.42
N SER A 69 16.38 6.89 19.03
CA SER A 69 16.72 6.18 17.80
C SER A 69 16.29 4.71 17.85
N ALA A 70 16.44 4.05 19.00
CA ALA A 70 15.99 2.68 19.19
C ALA A 70 14.46 2.56 19.10
N GLU A 71 13.72 3.52 19.64
CA GLU A 71 12.26 3.58 19.50
C GLU A 71 11.82 3.78 18.04
N ALA A 72 12.45 4.72 17.32
CA ALA A 72 12.18 4.97 15.92
C ALA A 72 12.43 3.72 15.05
N ILE A 73 13.53 3.00 15.30
CA ILE A 73 13.84 1.73 14.64
C ILE A 73 12.76 0.69 14.94
N ARG A 74 12.33 0.55 16.21
CA ARG A 74 11.27 -0.39 16.59
C ARG A 74 9.96 -0.10 15.87
N LYS A 75 9.60 1.19 15.73
CA LYS A 75 8.43 1.60 14.96
C LYS A 75 8.57 1.22 13.48
N ALA A 76 9.72 1.50 12.88
CA ALA A 76 9.98 1.15 11.49
C ALA A 76 9.86 -0.37 11.25
N TYR A 77 10.31 -1.21 12.19
CA TYR A 77 10.10 -2.66 12.12
C TYR A 77 8.61 -3.03 12.10
N GLY A 78 7.77 -2.40 12.93
CA GLY A 78 6.32 -2.63 12.91
C GLY A 78 5.65 -2.17 11.60
N ASP A 79 6.11 -1.05 11.04
CA ASP A 79 5.65 -0.59 9.73
C ASP A 79 6.02 -1.59 8.62
N PHE A 80 7.23 -2.17 8.66
CA PHE A 80 7.64 -3.21 7.72
C PHE A 80 6.83 -4.51 7.85
N ASP A 81 6.50 -4.95 9.06
CA ASP A 81 5.64 -6.13 9.28
C ASP A 81 4.23 -5.92 8.70
N THR A 82 3.70 -4.71 8.84
CA THR A 82 2.44 -4.30 8.22
C THR A 82 2.54 -4.35 6.69
N ILE A 83 3.62 -3.83 6.11
CA ILE A 83 3.86 -3.87 4.65
C ILE A 83 3.91 -5.32 4.14
N ILE A 84 4.62 -6.21 4.85
CA ILE A 84 4.70 -7.64 4.49
C ILE A 84 3.30 -8.27 4.49
N SER A 85 2.52 -8.02 5.52
CA SER A 85 1.13 -8.53 5.63
C SER A 85 0.25 -8.02 4.49
N MET A 86 0.38 -6.75 4.11
CA MET A 86 -0.35 -6.17 2.98
C MET A 86 0.05 -6.82 1.65
N ILE A 87 1.33 -7.05 1.42
CA ILE A 87 1.84 -7.73 0.22
C ILE A 87 1.28 -9.16 0.11
N GLN A 88 1.24 -9.89 1.22
CA GLN A 88 0.67 -11.23 1.26
C GLN A 88 -0.83 -11.22 0.90
N SER A 89 -1.61 -10.31 1.50
CA SER A 89 -3.03 -10.14 1.17
C SER A 89 -3.24 -9.78 -0.31
N VAL A 90 -2.39 -8.93 -0.89
CA VAL A 90 -2.45 -8.61 -2.33
C VAL A 90 -2.17 -9.85 -3.17
N SER A 91 -1.17 -10.65 -2.80
CA SER A 91 -0.85 -11.91 -3.50
C SER A 91 -2.02 -12.89 -3.48
N GLU A 92 -2.68 -13.07 -2.34
CA GLU A 92 -3.87 -13.93 -2.21
C GLU A 92 -5.02 -13.44 -3.11
N LYS A 93 -5.25 -12.12 -3.16
CA LYS A 93 -6.26 -11.53 -4.05
C LYS A 93 -5.95 -11.73 -5.53
N ILE A 94 -4.68 -11.66 -5.93
CA ILE A 94 -4.26 -11.94 -7.32
C ILE A 94 -4.58 -13.38 -7.71
N VAL A 95 -4.39 -14.34 -6.80
CA VAL A 95 -4.74 -15.75 -7.05
C VAL A 95 -6.26 -15.88 -7.22
N ALA A 96 -7.06 -15.27 -6.34
CA ALA A 96 -8.53 -15.32 -6.43
C ALA A 96 -9.08 -14.67 -7.72
N VAL A 97 -8.50 -13.56 -8.15
CA VAL A 97 -8.84 -12.92 -9.43
C VAL A 97 -8.48 -13.83 -10.60
N SER A 98 -7.31 -14.48 -10.55
CA SER A 98 -6.88 -15.39 -11.60
C SER A 98 -7.85 -16.58 -11.75
N ASP A 99 -8.30 -17.15 -10.63
CA ASP A 99 -9.29 -18.23 -10.60
C ASP A 99 -10.64 -17.77 -11.17
N SER A 100 -11.09 -16.56 -10.81
CA SER A 100 -12.31 -15.95 -11.35
C SER A 100 -12.23 -15.77 -12.88
N ILE A 101 -11.06 -15.43 -13.42
CA ILE A 101 -10.84 -15.33 -14.87
C ILE A 101 -10.95 -16.69 -15.55
N TYR A 102 -10.45 -17.77 -14.93
CA TYR A 102 -10.63 -19.13 -15.46
C TYR A 102 -12.10 -19.54 -15.50
N HIS A 103 -12.86 -19.23 -14.46
CA HIS A 103 -14.31 -19.47 -14.45
C HIS A 103 -15.03 -18.69 -15.54
N LEU A 104 -14.73 -17.39 -15.69
CA LEU A 104 -15.29 -16.55 -16.75
C LEU A 104 -15.00 -17.11 -18.15
N LYS A 105 -13.78 -17.62 -18.38
CA LYS A 105 -13.43 -18.25 -19.65
C LYS A 105 -14.32 -19.48 -19.94
N ASN A 106 -14.49 -20.35 -18.96
CA ASN A 106 -15.33 -21.55 -19.12
C ASN A 106 -16.80 -21.18 -19.38
N ASP A 107 -17.31 -20.15 -18.72
CA ASP A 107 -18.67 -19.66 -18.97
C ASP A 107 -18.81 -19.04 -20.37
N MET A 108 -17.79 -18.34 -20.87
CA MET A 108 -17.77 -17.84 -22.24
C MET A 108 -17.80 -18.97 -23.27
N ASP A 109 -17.05 -20.05 -23.06
CA ASP A 109 -17.09 -21.24 -23.94
C ASP A 109 -18.50 -21.86 -23.98
N ARG A 110 -19.20 -21.90 -22.84
CA ARG A 110 -20.60 -22.37 -22.77
C ARG A 110 -21.58 -21.44 -23.48
N ILE A 111 -21.38 -20.12 -23.40
CA ILE A 111 -22.18 -19.13 -24.13
C ILE A 111 -21.99 -19.31 -25.63
N ILE A 112 -20.75 -19.48 -26.10
CA ILE A 112 -20.44 -19.72 -27.52
C ILE A 112 -21.16 -20.96 -28.02
N GLY A 113 -21.11 -22.08 -27.27
CA GLY A 113 -21.84 -23.30 -27.64
C GLY A 113 -23.36 -23.11 -27.65
N SER A 114 -23.90 -22.31 -26.74
CA SER A 114 -25.33 -21.99 -26.71
C SER A 114 -25.76 -21.15 -27.92
N LEU A 115 -24.91 -20.22 -28.37
CA LEU A 115 -25.15 -19.41 -29.56
C LEU A 115 -25.15 -20.25 -30.84
N ASP A 116 -24.27 -21.26 -30.93
CA ASP A 116 -24.27 -22.21 -32.05
C ASP A 116 -25.60 -22.98 -32.14
N ASN A 117 -26.08 -23.50 -31.00
CA ASN A 117 -27.39 -24.16 -30.92
C ASN A 117 -28.53 -23.23 -31.35
N VAL A 118 -28.53 -21.97 -30.92
CA VAL A 118 -29.54 -20.97 -31.32
C VAL A 118 -29.48 -20.71 -32.82
N SER A 119 -28.28 -20.63 -33.40
CA SER A 119 -28.08 -20.47 -34.84
C SER A 119 -28.68 -21.64 -35.62
N GLN A 120 -28.41 -22.88 -35.18
CA GLN A 120 -28.94 -24.09 -35.78
C GLN A 120 -30.47 -24.16 -35.71
N ILE A 121 -31.06 -23.84 -34.55
CA ILE A 121 -32.52 -23.78 -34.37
C ILE A 121 -33.14 -22.72 -35.28
N SER A 122 -32.51 -21.56 -35.39
CA SER A 122 -32.99 -20.46 -36.25
C SER A 122 -32.98 -20.88 -37.73
N ALA A 123 -31.92 -21.55 -38.18
CA ALA A 123 -31.82 -22.08 -39.54
C ALA A 123 -32.93 -23.11 -39.83
N SER A 124 -33.13 -24.08 -38.92
CA SER A 124 -34.19 -25.09 -39.05
C SER A 124 -35.59 -24.48 -39.02
N THR A 125 -35.81 -23.45 -38.19
CA THR A 125 -37.08 -22.70 -38.15
C THR A 125 -37.35 -21.98 -39.46
N SER A 126 -36.34 -21.37 -40.07
CA SER A 126 -36.46 -20.73 -41.38
C SER A 126 -36.82 -21.75 -42.47
N GLU A 127 -36.15 -22.90 -42.49
CA GLU A 127 -36.46 -23.99 -43.42
C GLU A 127 -37.90 -24.50 -43.24
N GLY A 128 -38.31 -24.77 -41.99
CA GLY A 128 -39.67 -25.19 -41.66
C GLY A 128 -40.72 -24.17 -42.11
N THR A 129 -40.44 -22.88 -41.92
CA THR A 129 -41.31 -21.79 -42.37
C THR A 129 -41.46 -21.78 -43.89
N GLN A 130 -40.38 -22.02 -44.62
CA GLN A 130 -40.39 -22.08 -46.08
C GLN A 130 -41.22 -23.27 -46.60
N ASN A 131 -41.12 -24.42 -45.94
CA ASN A 131 -41.94 -25.59 -46.25
C ASN A 131 -43.43 -25.33 -45.97
N ILE A 132 -43.76 -24.64 -44.87
CA ILE A 132 -45.14 -24.24 -44.55
C ILE A 132 -45.69 -23.30 -45.62
N LEU A 133 -44.90 -22.31 -46.07
CA LEU A 133 -45.31 -21.39 -47.14
C LEU A 133 -45.63 -22.15 -48.43
N ALA A 134 -44.74 -23.05 -48.86
CA ALA A 134 -44.96 -23.88 -50.05
C ALA A 134 -46.25 -24.72 -49.93
N GLY A 135 -46.47 -25.39 -48.79
CA GLY A 135 -47.70 -26.14 -48.56
C GLY A 135 -48.96 -25.28 -48.53
N THR A 136 -48.84 -24.04 -48.04
CA THR A 136 -49.95 -23.07 -48.03
C THR A 136 -50.31 -22.63 -49.46
N GLU A 137 -49.31 -22.43 -50.33
CA GLU A 137 -49.54 -22.12 -51.76
C GLU A 137 -50.22 -23.28 -52.50
N GLU A 138 -49.77 -24.51 -52.28
CA GLU A 138 -50.42 -25.71 -52.84
C GLU A 138 -51.87 -25.84 -52.34
N GLN A 139 -52.11 -25.62 -51.05
CA GLN A 139 -53.44 -25.67 -50.46
C GLN A 139 -54.36 -24.59 -51.04
N ALA A 140 -53.85 -23.37 -51.27
CA ALA A 140 -54.60 -22.31 -51.91
C ALA A 140 -55.01 -22.69 -53.36
N SER A 141 -54.11 -23.31 -54.12
CA SER A 141 -54.40 -23.81 -55.46
C SER A 141 -55.48 -24.90 -55.46
N ALA A 142 -55.37 -25.87 -54.54
CA ALA A 142 -56.35 -26.93 -54.40
C ALA A 142 -57.75 -26.38 -54.03
N LEU A 143 -57.81 -25.39 -53.14
CA LEU A 143 -59.07 -24.72 -52.79
C LEU A 143 -59.70 -24.02 -53.99
N GLN A 144 -58.90 -23.42 -54.86
CA GLN A 144 -59.41 -22.79 -56.09
C GLN A 144 -60.02 -23.82 -57.04
N GLN A 145 -59.37 -24.97 -57.23
CA GLN A 145 -59.91 -26.08 -58.04
C GLN A 145 -61.19 -26.67 -57.45
N ILE A 146 -61.26 -26.79 -56.12
CA ILE A 146 -62.48 -27.23 -55.42
C ILE A 146 -63.62 -26.25 -55.68
N ASN A 147 -63.36 -24.95 -55.58
CA ASN A 147 -64.36 -23.92 -55.80
C ASN A 147 -64.89 -23.94 -57.25
N GLU A 148 -64.00 -24.07 -58.23
CA GLU A 148 -64.38 -24.24 -59.64
C GLU A 148 -65.23 -25.50 -59.87
N SER A 149 -64.85 -26.61 -59.24
CA SER A 149 -65.59 -27.88 -59.35
C SER A 149 -66.97 -27.78 -58.70
N ALA A 150 -67.08 -27.12 -57.55
CA ALA A 150 -68.36 -26.86 -56.88
C ALA A 150 -69.28 -25.98 -57.73
N SER A 151 -68.74 -24.94 -58.38
CA SER A 151 -69.48 -24.09 -59.32
C SER A 151 -70.03 -24.91 -60.50
N LYS A 152 -69.19 -25.72 -61.14
CA LYS A 152 -69.60 -26.63 -62.23
C LYS A 152 -70.68 -27.62 -61.78
N LEU A 153 -70.54 -28.19 -60.58
CA LEU A 153 -71.53 -29.11 -60.04
C LEU A 153 -72.88 -28.42 -59.81
N SER A 154 -72.87 -27.17 -59.32
CA SER A 154 -74.07 -26.35 -59.17
C SER A 154 -74.75 -26.07 -60.52
N GLU A 155 -73.99 -25.68 -61.54
CA GLU A 155 -74.50 -25.47 -62.90
C GLU A 155 -75.13 -26.74 -63.49
N MET A 156 -74.48 -27.89 -63.31
CA MET A 156 -75.02 -29.19 -63.74
C MET A 156 -76.32 -29.54 -63.00
N ALA A 157 -76.38 -29.30 -61.69
CA ALA A 157 -77.58 -29.53 -60.88
C ALA A 157 -78.75 -28.65 -61.34
N GLU A 158 -78.53 -27.37 -61.61
CA GLU A 158 -79.55 -26.46 -62.17
C GLU A 158 -80.03 -26.92 -63.56
N SER A 159 -79.11 -27.33 -64.43
CA SER A 159 -79.43 -27.83 -65.76
C SER A 159 -80.26 -29.11 -65.70
N LEU A 160 -79.91 -30.03 -64.80
CA LEU A 160 -80.67 -31.25 -64.54
C LEU A 160 -82.07 -30.93 -64.01
N GLN A 161 -82.19 -30.00 -63.06
CA GLN A 161 -83.47 -29.56 -62.51
C GLN A 161 -84.38 -28.96 -63.59
N LYS A 162 -83.84 -28.10 -64.47
CA LYS A 162 -84.56 -27.56 -65.64
C LYS A 162 -85.04 -28.67 -66.58
N THR A 163 -84.18 -29.65 -66.85
CA THR A 163 -84.47 -30.78 -67.74
C THR A 163 -85.58 -31.66 -67.16
N VAL A 164 -85.49 -32.06 -65.88
CA VAL A 164 -86.52 -32.85 -65.20
C VAL A 164 -87.83 -32.07 -65.08
N GLY A 165 -87.77 -30.76 -64.86
CA GLY A 165 -88.95 -29.89 -64.82
C GLY A 165 -89.77 -29.89 -66.11
N ARG A 166 -89.16 -30.14 -67.28
CA ARG A 166 -89.88 -30.31 -68.55
C ARG A 166 -90.71 -31.59 -68.63
N PHE A 167 -90.38 -32.60 -67.83
CA PHE A 167 -91.08 -33.89 -67.80
C PHE A 167 -92.15 -33.96 -66.70
N LYS A 168 -92.21 -32.96 -65.79
CA LYS A 168 -93.34 -32.78 -64.88
C LYS A 168 -94.41 -31.92 -65.55
N LEU A 169 -95.36 -32.59 -66.21
CA LEU A 169 -96.72 -32.10 -66.50
C LEU A 169 -97.61 -32.36 -65.27
#